data_AF-A0A7X5BTT8-F1
#
_entry.id   AF-A0A7X5BTT8-F1
#
_cell.length_a   1.000
_cell.length_b   1.000
_cell.length_c   1.000
_cell.angle_alpha   90.00
_cell.angle_beta   90.00
_cell.angle_gamma   90.00
#
_symmetry.space_group_name_H-M   'P 1'
#
loop_
_entity.id
_entity.type
_entity.pdbx_description
1 polymer ?
#
loop_
_entity_poly.entity_id
_entity_poly.type
_entity_poly.pdbx_seq_one_letter_code
_entity_poly.pdbx_strand_id
1 'polypeptide(L)'
;MPTPANPAVNLNLVLDQVAKDKGIERAVLIATLEDAMNTAAKKHFGQDRNLEAKYDPEKGVVELFQAITVVSEINDPVQAVNQITMEEAHKKGMEVEPGDELVFQIFYRDEDAAEAKAQDDQYGDILRLKTFRRGFGRIAAQTAKQVILQRTRDAERENVFNEYKDRKNEIVTGIARRFERGNIVVDLGRAESVLPVREQVPRETYRPGDRVQAYVLDVLRESKGPQIVLSRASVNLLTKLFEMEVPEIAEGIVVIEAAAREPGGRAKIAVSSRDSDVDPVGACVGMKGSRVQAVVQELRGEKIDIVPYDEDPARFVCSALAPAEVSRVIIDEANHAMELIVPDDQLSLAIGRRGQNVRLAAQLTGWKLDINSESRVREMREFASRSLGALPGVNEMLVETLYAHGFRQARDVADANAEMLAQIPGIDPTRIASMQEEAKRRMVEDQQELSRMDYEREQARLAEARRHPDELSQPERMARVRGVGEKTIEQLILAGYRTVEDIANEKDLTRLGDVPGVGIKKARQLKSAAENYLVEEAKLRAELNAERGALASAGGSEGVEAAKAP
;
A
#
# COMPACT_ATOMS: atom_id res chain seq x y z
N MET A 1 53.03 -44.19 -19.84
CA MET A 1 51.80 -44.30 -19.04
C MET A 1 50.72 -43.55 -19.80
N PRO A 2 49.71 -44.21 -20.39
CA PRO A 2 48.58 -43.51 -20.97
C PRO A 2 47.80 -42.85 -19.83
N THR A 3 47.47 -41.58 -20.00
CA THR A 3 46.64 -40.78 -19.11
C THR A 3 45.29 -41.50 -18.91
N PRO A 4 44.79 -41.68 -17.68
CA PRO A 4 43.48 -42.29 -17.48
C PRO A 4 42.42 -41.43 -18.15
N ALA A 5 41.65 -42.04 -19.06
CA ALA A 5 40.50 -41.42 -19.68
C ALA A 5 39.54 -40.96 -18.58
N ASN A 6 39.25 -39.67 -18.56
CA ASN A 6 38.24 -39.07 -17.69
C ASN A 6 36.91 -39.80 -17.96
N PRO A 7 36.17 -40.30 -16.96
CA PRO A 7 34.94 -41.05 -17.22
C PRO A 7 34.00 -40.14 -18.02
N ALA A 8 33.66 -40.57 -19.23
CA ALA A 8 32.74 -39.84 -20.08
C ALA A 8 31.45 -39.61 -19.28
N VAL A 9 31.14 -38.34 -19.02
CA VAL A 9 29.91 -37.94 -18.33
C VAL A 9 28.76 -38.44 -19.18
N ASN A 10 28.10 -39.51 -18.74
CA ASN A 10 27.02 -40.13 -19.47
C ASN A 10 25.79 -39.22 -19.42
N LEU A 11 25.37 -38.72 -20.59
CA LEU A 11 24.26 -37.77 -20.70
C LEU A 11 22.94 -38.38 -20.20
N ASN A 12 22.76 -39.71 -20.28
CA ASN A 12 21.61 -40.39 -19.67
C ASN A 12 21.54 -40.08 -18.17
N LEU A 13 22.64 -40.29 -17.43
CA LEU A 13 22.66 -40.06 -15.99
C LEU A 13 22.39 -38.60 -15.64
N VAL A 14 22.92 -37.66 -16.43
CA VAL A 14 22.69 -36.22 -16.23
C VAL A 14 21.23 -35.86 -16.49
N LEU A 15 20.65 -36.35 -17.59
CA LEU A 15 19.24 -36.09 -17.93
C LEU A 15 18.30 -36.71 -16.89
N ASP A 16 18.57 -37.93 -16.45
CA ASP A 16 17.76 -38.62 -15.43
C ASP A 16 17.86 -37.93 -14.07
N GLN A 17 19.06 -37.51 -13.68
CA GLN A 17 19.27 -36.76 -12.45
C GLN A 17 18.54 -35.41 -12.49
N VAL A 18 18.67 -34.65 -13.57
CA VAL A 18 17.98 -33.36 -13.72
C VAL A 18 16.45 -33.54 -13.80
N ALA A 19 15.98 -34.54 -14.53
CA ALA A 19 14.55 -34.87 -14.60
C ALA A 19 13.98 -35.19 -13.21
N LYS A 20 14.69 -36.02 -12.44
CA LYS A 20 14.27 -36.43 -11.09
C LYS A 20 14.36 -35.29 -10.07
N ASP A 21 15.48 -34.57 -10.03
CA ASP A 21 15.74 -33.53 -9.02
C ASP A 21 14.85 -32.30 -9.22
N LYS A 22 14.40 -32.04 -10.45
CA LYS A 22 13.66 -30.82 -10.82
C LYS A 22 12.22 -31.07 -11.24
N GLY A 23 11.80 -32.32 -11.31
CA GLY A 23 10.44 -32.70 -11.71
C GLY A 23 10.12 -32.36 -13.17
N ILE A 24 11.13 -32.43 -14.06
CA ILE A 24 10.96 -32.15 -15.49
C ILE A 24 10.75 -33.46 -16.23
N GLU A 25 9.76 -33.52 -17.12
CA GLU A 25 9.60 -34.67 -18.00
C GLU A 25 10.85 -34.85 -18.89
N ARG A 26 11.42 -36.05 -18.86
CA ARG A 26 12.63 -36.40 -19.62
C ARG A 26 12.47 -36.14 -21.12
N ALA A 27 11.27 -36.38 -21.67
CA ALA A 27 10.96 -36.13 -23.07
C ALA A 27 11.12 -34.64 -23.45
N VAL A 28 10.72 -33.71 -22.59
CA VAL A 28 10.84 -32.26 -22.84
C VAL A 28 12.30 -31.82 -22.84
N LEU A 29 13.12 -32.37 -21.93
CA LEU A 29 14.56 -32.11 -21.90
C LEU A 29 15.25 -32.60 -23.17
N ILE A 30 14.90 -33.82 -23.62
CA ILE A 30 15.44 -34.42 -24.84
C ILE A 30 15.09 -33.56 -26.07
N ALA A 31 13.81 -33.24 -26.26
CA ALA A 31 13.37 -32.44 -27.41
C ALA A 31 14.08 -31.08 -27.48
N THR A 32 14.23 -30.41 -26.33
CA THR A 32 14.93 -29.11 -26.28
C THR A 32 16.42 -29.25 -26.60
N LEU A 33 17.03 -30.35 -26.15
CA LEU A 33 18.42 -30.64 -26.41
C LEU A 33 18.64 -30.92 -27.91
N GLU A 34 17.76 -31.71 -28.54
CA GLU A 34 17.74 -31.96 -29.99
C GLU A 34 17.63 -30.65 -30.77
N ASP A 35 16.64 -29.80 -30.46
CA ASP A 35 16.45 -28.51 -31.13
C ASP A 35 17.67 -27.59 -31.03
N ALA A 36 18.27 -27.52 -29.84
CA ALA A 36 19.44 -26.70 -29.61
C ALA A 36 20.70 -27.26 -30.29
N MET A 37 20.85 -28.60 -30.32
CA MET A 37 21.91 -29.27 -31.06
C MET A 37 21.76 -29.07 -32.56
N ASN A 38 20.54 -29.14 -33.09
CA ASN A 38 20.27 -28.86 -34.49
C ASN A 38 20.60 -27.40 -34.84
N THR A 39 20.19 -26.45 -33.98
CA THR A 39 20.49 -25.02 -34.17
C THR A 39 22.00 -24.74 -34.13
N ALA A 40 22.73 -25.35 -33.20
CA ALA A 40 24.18 -25.26 -33.12
C ALA A 40 24.85 -25.88 -34.35
N ALA A 41 24.34 -27.03 -34.81
CA ALA A 41 24.83 -27.71 -36.00
C ALA A 41 24.64 -26.88 -37.26
N LYS A 42 23.46 -26.31 -37.49
CA LYS A 42 23.18 -25.40 -38.62
C LYS A 42 24.11 -24.19 -38.60
N LYS A 43 24.37 -23.61 -37.43
CA LYS A 43 25.32 -22.48 -37.30
C LYS A 43 26.77 -22.88 -37.63
N HIS A 44 27.16 -24.12 -37.34
CA HIS A 44 28.54 -24.59 -37.53
C HIS A 44 28.79 -25.16 -38.94
N PHE A 45 27.87 -25.96 -39.46
CA PHE A 45 28.00 -26.71 -40.71
C PHE A 45 27.34 -26.02 -41.91
N GLY A 46 26.46 -25.04 -41.69
CA GLY A 46 25.77 -24.26 -42.72
C GLY A 46 24.28 -24.16 -42.45
N GLN A 47 23.72 -22.94 -42.49
CA GLN A 47 22.31 -22.69 -42.16
C GLN A 47 21.36 -23.29 -43.18
N ASP A 48 21.80 -23.32 -44.44
CA ASP A 48 21.01 -23.85 -45.56
C ASP A 48 21.03 -25.37 -45.62
N ARG A 49 21.69 -26.06 -44.68
CA ARG A 49 21.74 -27.53 -44.65
C ARG A 49 20.55 -28.15 -43.94
N ASN A 50 20.03 -29.23 -44.51
CA ASN A 50 19.00 -30.07 -43.89
C ASN A 50 19.63 -30.95 -42.81
N LEU A 51 19.79 -30.38 -41.62
CA LEU A 51 20.31 -31.07 -40.45
C LEU A 51 19.19 -31.43 -39.48
N GLU A 52 19.35 -32.59 -38.84
CA GLU A 52 18.48 -33.11 -37.81
C GLU A 52 19.34 -33.64 -36.66
N ALA A 53 18.99 -33.30 -35.43
CA ALA A 53 19.66 -33.85 -34.26
C ALA A 53 18.67 -34.75 -33.51
N LYS A 54 19.10 -35.94 -33.15
CA LYS A 54 18.26 -36.95 -32.51
C LYS A 54 18.99 -37.60 -31.35
N TYR A 55 18.34 -37.72 -30.22
CA TYR A 55 18.90 -38.33 -29.03
C TYR A 55 18.79 -39.86 -29.10
N ASP A 56 19.92 -40.53 -28.93
CA ASP A 56 20.00 -41.98 -28.79
C ASP A 56 19.99 -42.36 -27.29
N PRO A 57 18.90 -42.99 -26.79
CA PRO A 57 18.79 -43.36 -25.39
C PRO A 57 19.70 -44.53 -24.99
N GLU A 58 20.12 -45.40 -25.91
CA GLU A 58 21.01 -46.52 -25.62
C GLU A 58 22.45 -46.03 -25.46
N LYS A 59 22.90 -45.20 -26.39
CA LYS A 59 24.25 -44.60 -26.35
C LYS A 59 24.36 -43.42 -25.40
N GLY A 60 23.25 -42.79 -25.05
CA GLY A 60 23.22 -41.61 -24.20
C GLY A 60 23.90 -40.41 -24.85
N VAL A 61 23.74 -40.23 -26.16
CA VAL A 61 24.32 -39.13 -26.92
C VAL A 61 23.32 -38.56 -27.91
N VAL A 62 23.54 -37.32 -28.35
CA VAL A 62 22.79 -36.75 -29.46
C VAL A 62 23.54 -37.07 -30.75
N GLU A 63 22.88 -37.74 -31.67
CA GLU A 63 23.39 -38.00 -33.01
C GLU A 63 22.93 -36.87 -33.94
N LEU A 64 23.80 -36.48 -34.87
CA LEU A 64 23.48 -35.46 -35.86
C LEU A 64 23.38 -36.14 -37.22
N PHE A 65 22.37 -35.80 -38.01
CA PHE A 65 22.12 -36.33 -39.33
C PHE A 65 22.00 -35.20 -40.35
N GLN A 66 22.45 -35.47 -41.57
CA GLN A 66 22.22 -34.63 -42.73
C GLN A 66 21.36 -35.38 -43.74
N ALA A 67 20.21 -34.81 -44.09
CA ALA A 67 19.36 -35.33 -45.15
C ALA A 67 19.74 -34.69 -46.49
N ILE A 68 19.89 -35.51 -47.52
CA ILE A 68 20.19 -35.12 -48.89
C ILE A 68 19.13 -35.72 -49.80
N THR A 69 18.40 -34.88 -50.52
CA THR A 69 17.31 -35.29 -51.41
C THR A 69 17.87 -35.67 -52.79
N VAL A 70 17.45 -36.80 -53.32
CA VAL A 70 17.80 -37.27 -54.66
C VAL A 70 16.91 -36.57 -55.68
N VAL A 71 17.51 -35.88 -56.65
CA VAL A 71 16.79 -35.13 -57.69
C VAL A 71 17.25 -35.56 -59.09
N SER A 72 16.39 -35.35 -60.08
CA SER A 72 16.74 -35.58 -61.49
C SER A 72 17.73 -34.53 -62.01
N GLU A 73 17.50 -33.25 -61.67
CA GLU A 73 18.35 -32.12 -62.07
C GLU A 73 18.40 -31.08 -60.94
N ILE A 74 19.58 -30.48 -60.72
CA ILE A 74 19.78 -29.43 -59.72
C ILE A 74 19.55 -28.07 -60.40
N ASN A 75 18.39 -27.47 -60.14
CA ASN A 75 17.97 -26.22 -60.78
C ASN A 75 18.29 -24.96 -59.96
N ASP A 76 18.53 -25.11 -58.66
CA ASP A 76 18.83 -24.00 -57.74
C ASP A 76 20.22 -24.18 -57.09
N PRO A 77 21.18 -23.27 -57.35
CA PRO A 77 22.51 -23.31 -56.74
C PRO A 77 22.50 -23.26 -55.19
N VAL A 78 21.47 -22.70 -54.58
CA VAL A 78 21.32 -22.59 -53.11
C VAL A 78 20.87 -23.93 -52.53
N GLN A 79 19.91 -24.61 -53.17
CA GLN A 79 19.44 -25.93 -52.72
C GLN A 79 20.41 -27.07 -53.07
N ALA A 80 21.37 -26.81 -53.95
CA ALA A 80 22.39 -27.76 -54.37
C ALA A 80 23.17 -28.39 -53.20
N VAL A 81 23.24 -27.76 -52.03
CA VAL A 81 23.95 -28.28 -50.85
C VAL A 81 23.21 -29.48 -50.20
N ASN A 82 21.89 -29.57 -50.39
CA ASN A 82 21.06 -30.66 -49.87
C ASN A 82 20.54 -31.60 -50.95
N GLN A 83 21.08 -31.52 -52.16
CA GLN A 83 20.61 -32.31 -53.31
C GLN A 83 21.77 -33.09 -53.94
N ILE A 84 21.45 -34.28 -54.44
CA ILE A 84 22.34 -35.11 -55.25
C ILE A 84 21.60 -35.59 -56.49
N THR A 85 22.32 -35.66 -57.61
CA THR A 85 21.74 -36.24 -58.83
C THR A 85 21.75 -37.77 -58.76
N MET A 86 20.77 -38.40 -59.41
CA MET A 86 20.72 -39.87 -59.53
C MET A 86 22.02 -40.47 -60.08
N GLU A 87 22.62 -39.82 -61.08
CA GLU A 87 23.88 -40.28 -61.67
C GLU A 87 25.04 -40.26 -60.66
N GLU A 88 25.12 -39.23 -59.82
CA GLU A 88 26.15 -39.12 -58.77
C GLU A 88 25.93 -40.15 -57.65
N ALA A 89 24.68 -40.40 -57.27
CA ALA A 89 24.34 -41.41 -56.28
C ALA A 89 24.67 -42.84 -56.78
N HIS A 90 24.31 -43.18 -58.02
CA HIS A 90 24.61 -44.47 -58.64
C HIS A 90 26.13 -44.72 -58.79
N LYS A 91 26.91 -43.68 -59.12
CA LYS A 91 28.39 -43.77 -59.16
C LYS A 91 29.01 -44.19 -57.83
N LYS A 92 28.31 -43.97 -56.72
CA LYS A 92 28.73 -44.34 -55.36
C LYS A 92 28.12 -45.66 -54.89
N GLY A 93 27.45 -46.39 -55.77
CA GLY A 93 26.87 -47.70 -55.47
C GLY A 93 25.58 -47.66 -54.67
N MET A 94 24.86 -46.53 -54.70
CA MET A 94 23.54 -46.39 -54.06
C MET A 94 22.45 -46.60 -55.11
N GLU A 95 21.48 -47.46 -54.82
CA GLU A 95 20.25 -47.61 -55.62
C GLU A 95 19.21 -46.65 -55.06
N VAL A 96 18.83 -45.63 -55.84
CA VAL A 96 17.94 -44.54 -55.40
C VAL A 96 17.00 -44.11 -56.52
N GLU A 97 15.82 -43.62 -56.16
CA GLU A 97 14.83 -43.02 -57.05
C GLU A 97 14.73 -41.50 -56.82
N PRO A 98 14.24 -40.71 -57.82
CA PRO A 98 14.01 -39.29 -57.61
C PRO A 98 12.96 -39.05 -56.52
N GLY A 99 13.31 -38.24 -55.52
CA GLY A 99 12.50 -37.99 -54.34
C GLY A 99 12.96 -38.73 -53.09
N ASP A 100 13.89 -39.68 -53.19
CA ASP A 100 14.45 -40.36 -52.02
C ASP A 100 15.27 -39.40 -51.14
N GLU A 101 15.20 -39.61 -49.81
CA GLU A 101 16.02 -38.88 -48.84
C GLU A 101 17.14 -39.78 -48.31
N LEU A 102 18.37 -39.42 -48.67
CA LEU A 102 19.57 -40.05 -48.13
C LEU A 102 19.95 -39.38 -46.82
N VAL A 103 19.88 -40.13 -45.72
CA VAL A 103 20.21 -39.65 -44.38
C VAL A 103 21.61 -40.14 -44.01
N PHE A 104 22.52 -39.20 -43.75
CA PHE A 104 23.88 -39.49 -43.34
C PHE A 104 24.17 -39.00 -41.93
N GLN A 105 24.69 -39.86 -41.06
CA GLN A 105 25.14 -39.46 -39.73
C GLN A 105 26.40 -38.59 -39.80
N ILE A 106 26.42 -37.46 -39.10
CA ILE A 106 27.60 -36.62 -38.91
C ILE A 106 28.29 -37.03 -37.61
N PHE A 107 29.37 -37.78 -37.74
CA PHE A 107 30.25 -38.11 -36.62
C PHE A 107 31.09 -36.89 -36.21
N TYR A 108 30.84 -36.37 -35.01
CA TYR A 108 31.49 -35.17 -34.48
C TYR A 108 32.21 -35.37 -33.14
N ARG A 109 32.07 -36.55 -32.53
CA ARG A 109 32.75 -36.92 -31.28
C ARG A 109 34.15 -37.45 -31.60
N ASP A 110 35.07 -37.26 -30.67
CA ASP A 110 36.45 -37.72 -30.84
C ASP A 110 36.56 -39.26 -30.88
N GLU A 111 35.63 -39.95 -30.21
CA GLU A 111 35.56 -41.43 -30.16
C GLU A 111 35.18 -42.04 -31.52
N ASP A 112 34.36 -41.32 -32.30
CA ASP A 112 33.85 -41.79 -33.60
C ASP A 112 34.80 -41.41 -34.77
N ALA A 113 36.03 -41.00 -34.47
CA ALA A 113 36.96 -40.46 -35.47
C ALA A 113 37.31 -41.48 -36.58
N ALA A 114 37.34 -42.77 -36.25
CA ALA A 114 37.60 -43.83 -37.23
C ALA A 114 36.44 -44.01 -38.22
N GLU A 115 35.20 -43.99 -37.71
CA GLU A 115 33.97 -44.10 -38.50
C GLU A 115 33.76 -42.85 -39.36
N ALA A 116 34.03 -41.67 -38.78
CA ALA A 116 34.05 -40.40 -39.50
C ALA A 116 34.98 -40.45 -40.71
N LYS A 117 36.19 -41.02 -40.55
CA LYS A 117 37.17 -41.14 -41.62
C LYS A 117 36.71 -42.09 -42.71
N ALA A 118 36.21 -43.28 -42.35
CA ALA A 118 35.69 -44.24 -43.31
C ALA A 118 34.51 -43.67 -44.13
N GLN A 119 33.63 -42.91 -43.47
CA GLN A 119 32.51 -42.23 -44.13
C GLN A 119 32.99 -41.11 -45.07
N ASP A 120 33.97 -40.31 -44.66
CA ASP A 120 34.54 -39.26 -45.52
C ASP A 120 35.23 -39.85 -46.76
N ASP A 121 35.93 -40.98 -46.63
CA ASP A 121 36.57 -41.68 -47.75
C ASP A 121 35.53 -42.18 -48.79
N GLN A 122 34.37 -42.65 -48.33
CA GLN A 122 33.32 -43.20 -49.21
C GLN A 122 32.37 -42.11 -49.76
N TYR A 123 31.89 -41.21 -48.88
CA TYR A 123 30.79 -40.29 -49.12
C TYR A 123 31.13 -38.81 -48.87
N GLY A 124 32.40 -38.45 -48.61
CA GLY A 124 32.81 -37.08 -48.27
C GLY A 124 32.44 -36.03 -49.32
N ASP A 125 32.44 -36.39 -50.60
CA ASP A 125 32.02 -35.51 -51.70
C ASP A 125 30.52 -35.22 -51.71
N ILE A 126 29.71 -36.16 -51.23
CA ILE A 126 28.25 -36.03 -51.13
C ILE A 126 27.90 -35.20 -49.90
N LEU A 127 28.51 -35.50 -48.76
CA LEU A 127 28.33 -34.76 -47.51
C LEU A 127 28.83 -33.32 -47.58
N ARG A 128 29.88 -33.06 -48.38
CA ARG A 128 30.51 -31.74 -48.54
C ARG A 128 30.91 -31.11 -47.19
N LEU A 129 31.29 -31.90 -46.19
CA LEU A 129 31.63 -31.48 -44.82
C LEU A 129 33.13 -31.15 -44.63
N LYS A 130 33.84 -30.82 -45.72
CA LYS A 130 35.30 -30.99 -45.96
C LYS A 130 36.29 -30.50 -44.88
N THR A 131 35.90 -29.70 -43.88
CA THR A 131 36.83 -29.23 -42.83
C THR A 131 36.21 -28.95 -41.44
N PHE A 132 34.91 -29.17 -41.24
CA PHE A 132 34.18 -28.61 -40.08
C PHE A 132 33.80 -29.60 -38.97
N ARG A 133 34.28 -30.85 -38.96
CA ARG A 133 33.96 -31.77 -37.84
C ARG A 133 34.70 -31.39 -36.55
N ARG A 134 35.92 -30.83 -36.66
CA ARG A 134 36.74 -30.45 -35.50
C ARG A 134 36.15 -29.26 -34.74
N GLY A 135 36.10 -29.37 -33.42
CA GLY A 135 35.63 -28.29 -32.54
C GLY A 135 34.11 -28.28 -32.32
N PHE A 136 33.32 -28.94 -33.18
CA PHE A 136 31.88 -29.06 -32.96
C PHE A 136 31.56 -29.84 -31.68
N GLY A 137 32.32 -30.90 -31.35
CA GLY A 137 32.14 -31.62 -30.07
C GLY A 137 32.18 -30.70 -28.83
N ARG A 138 33.07 -29.70 -28.81
CA ARG A 138 33.12 -28.69 -27.73
C ARG A 138 31.90 -27.77 -27.75
N ILE A 139 31.46 -27.34 -28.93
CA ILE A 139 30.25 -26.51 -29.10
C ILE A 139 29.02 -27.29 -28.64
N ALA A 140 28.89 -28.54 -29.07
CA ALA A 140 27.83 -29.45 -28.68
C ALA A 140 27.78 -29.63 -27.16
N ALA A 141 28.92 -29.90 -26.52
CA ALA A 141 28.99 -30.02 -25.06
C ALA A 141 28.59 -28.71 -24.34
N GLN A 142 29.04 -27.55 -24.83
CA GLN A 142 28.67 -26.25 -24.24
C GLN A 142 27.18 -25.92 -24.42
N THR A 143 26.64 -26.17 -25.62
CA THR A 143 25.22 -25.98 -25.91
C THR A 143 24.36 -26.93 -25.09
N ALA A 144 24.71 -28.21 -25.00
CA ALA A 144 24.01 -29.19 -24.15
C ALA A 144 23.99 -28.73 -22.68
N LYS A 145 25.14 -28.32 -22.14
CA LYS A 145 25.24 -27.76 -20.79
C LYS A 145 24.34 -26.53 -20.61
N GLN A 146 24.32 -25.61 -21.57
CA GLN A 146 23.50 -24.40 -21.51
C GLN A 146 22.01 -24.71 -21.54
N VAL A 147 21.58 -25.64 -22.39
CA VAL A 147 20.18 -26.07 -22.51
C VAL A 147 19.70 -26.72 -21.22
N ILE A 148 20.49 -27.65 -20.67
CA ILE A 148 20.18 -28.31 -19.40
C ILE A 148 20.08 -27.28 -18.28
N LEU A 149 21.04 -26.34 -18.17
CA LEU A 149 21.00 -25.27 -17.18
C LEU A 149 19.78 -24.34 -17.35
N GLN A 150 19.42 -24.01 -18.58
CA GLN A 150 18.28 -23.16 -18.87
C GLN A 150 16.96 -23.86 -18.51
N ARG A 151 16.76 -25.10 -18.96
CA ARG A 151 15.57 -25.89 -18.61
C ARG A 151 15.47 -26.17 -17.12
N THR A 152 16.60 -26.40 -16.46
CA THR A 152 16.65 -26.51 -14.99
C THR A 152 16.12 -25.25 -14.31
N ARG A 153 16.58 -24.07 -14.74
CA ARG A 153 16.11 -22.78 -14.20
C ARG A 153 14.64 -22.52 -14.49
N ASP A 154 14.17 -22.85 -15.70
CA ASP A 154 12.77 -22.65 -16.08
C ASP A 154 11.83 -23.55 -15.27
N ALA A 155 12.25 -24.79 -15.00
CA ALA A 155 11.52 -25.69 -14.11
C ALA A 155 11.54 -25.22 -12.65
N GLU A 156 12.69 -24.75 -12.14
CA GLU A 156 12.77 -24.15 -10.81
C GLU A 156 11.81 -22.95 -10.68
N ARG A 157 11.75 -22.10 -11.71
CA ARG A 157 10.81 -20.96 -11.75
C ARG A 157 9.36 -21.41 -11.74
N GLU A 158 8.99 -22.41 -12.54
CA GLU A 158 7.61 -22.90 -12.58
C GLU A 158 7.22 -23.59 -11.26
N ASN A 159 8.14 -24.35 -10.65
CA ASN A 159 7.92 -24.95 -9.33
C ASN A 159 7.71 -23.89 -8.25
N VAL A 160 8.54 -22.85 -8.23
CA VAL A 160 8.37 -21.71 -7.32
C VAL A 160 7.03 -21.02 -7.58
N PHE A 161 6.64 -20.79 -8.84
CA PHE A 161 5.33 -20.20 -9.13
C PHE A 161 4.20 -21.07 -8.56
N ASN A 162 4.24 -22.38 -8.79
CA ASN A 162 3.22 -23.31 -8.32
C ASN A 162 3.16 -23.41 -6.80
N GLU A 163 4.27 -23.22 -6.09
CA GLU A 163 4.32 -23.17 -4.62
C GLU A 163 3.66 -21.89 -4.07
N TYR A 164 3.81 -20.76 -4.75
CA TYR A 164 3.36 -19.45 -4.24
C TYR A 164 2.05 -18.94 -4.85
N LYS A 165 1.56 -19.49 -5.97
CA LYS A 165 0.35 -19.02 -6.65
C LYS A 165 -0.88 -18.98 -5.73
N ASP A 166 -0.98 -19.95 -4.83
CA ASP A 166 -2.12 -20.11 -3.92
C ASP A 166 -1.90 -19.39 -2.58
N ARG A 167 -0.68 -18.87 -2.34
CA ARG A 167 -0.28 -18.17 -1.11
C ARG A 167 -0.58 -16.66 -1.15
N LYS A 168 -1.43 -16.24 -2.08
CA LYS A 168 -1.93 -14.87 -2.13
C LYS A 168 -2.72 -14.59 -0.84
N ASN A 169 -2.56 -13.39 -0.30
CA ASN A 169 -3.19 -12.97 0.95
C ASN A 169 -2.62 -13.57 2.23
N GLU A 170 -1.42 -14.16 2.17
CA GLU A 170 -0.68 -14.60 3.35
C GLU A 170 0.36 -13.57 3.81
N ILE A 171 0.80 -13.71 5.07
CA ILE A 171 1.99 -13.03 5.56
C ILE A 171 3.19 -13.94 5.32
N VAL A 172 4.23 -13.37 4.72
CA VAL A 172 5.53 -14.03 4.56
C VAL A 172 6.61 -13.25 5.27
N THR A 173 7.62 -13.97 5.74
CA THR A 173 8.84 -13.38 6.29
C THR A 173 9.99 -13.64 5.32
N GLY A 174 10.78 -12.62 5.04
CA GLY A 174 12.03 -12.76 4.32
C GLY A 174 13.12 -11.81 4.82
N ILE A 175 14.25 -11.83 4.14
CA ILE A 175 15.41 -10.99 4.44
C ILE A 175 15.63 -10.00 3.29
N ALA A 176 15.72 -8.71 3.59
CA ALA A 176 16.05 -7.70 2.60
C ALA A 176 17.47 -7.96 2.08
N ARG A 177 17.64 -8.25 0.78
CA ARG A 177 18.97 -8.46 0.18
C ARG A 177 19.53 -7.19 -0.45
N ARG A 178 18.76 -6.57 -1.33
CA ARG A 178 19.24 -5.47 -2.20
C ARG A 178 18.13 -4.48 -2.54
N PHE A 179 18.54 -3.30 -2.99
CA PHE A 179 17.65 -2.19 -3.33
C PHE A 179 17.85 -1.83 -4.80
N GLU A 180 16.79 -1.89 -5.59
CA GLU A 180 16.82 -1.67 -7.04
C GLU A 180 15.84 -0.56 -7.41
N ARG A 181 16.34 0.60 -7.85
CA ARG A 181 15.52 1.76 -8.26
C ARG A 181 14.43 2.14 -7.23
N GLY A 182 14.75 1.97 -5.93
CA GLY A 182 13.83 2.21 -4.82
C GLY A 182 13.02 1.00 -4.36
N ASN A 183 12.90 -0.06 -5.17
CA ASN A 183 12.26 -1.31 -4.75
C ASN A 183 13.19 -2.09 -3.82
N ILE A 184 12.62 -2.80 -2.86
CA ILE A 184 13.36 -3.68 -1.96
C ILE A 184 13.20 -5.11 -2.45
N VAL A 185 14.30 -5.79 -2.74
CA VAL A 185 14.30 -7.21 -3.08
C VAL A 185 14.45 -7.99 -1.78
N VAL A 186 13.43 -8.79 -1.47
CA VAL A 186 13.33 -9.59 -0.25
C VAL A 186 13.47 -11.06 -0.62
N ASP A 187 14.38 -11.74 0.06
CA ASP A 187 14.63 -13.17 -0.10
C ASP A 187 13.74 -13.97 0.87
N LEU A 188 12.90 -14.83 0.30
CA LEU A 188 12.02 -15.75 1.05
C LEU A 188 12.67 -17.13 1.26
N GLY A 189 13.96 -17.28 0.93
CA GLY A 189 14.74 -18.51 1.03
C GLY A 189 14.69 -19.34 -0.25
N ARG A 190 13.48 -19.62 -0.76
CA ARG A 190 13.27 -20.37 -2.02
C ARG A 190 12.99 -19.50 -3.24
N ALA A 191 12.52 -18.28 -3.01
CA ALA A 191 12.09 -17.35 -4.05
C ALA A 191 12.57 -15.93 -3.74
N GLU A 192 12.88 -15.17 -4.78
CA GLU A 192 13.06 -13.72 -4.66
C GLU A 192 11.69 -13.03 -4.80
N SER A 193 11.46 -12.05 -3.95
CA SER A 193 10.24 -11.23 -3.94
C SER A 193 10.61 -9.76 -3.99
N VAL A 194 9.65 -8.93 -4.40
CA VAL A 194 9.84 -7.50 -4.51
C VAL A 194 8.83 -6.78 -3.62
N LEU A 195 9.29 -5.78 -2.88
CA LEU A 195 8.47 -4.82 -2.16
C LEU A 195 8.57 -3.47 -2.88
N PRO A 196 7.59 -3.13 -3.75
CA PRO A 196 7.61 -1.91 -4.56
C PRO A 196 7.52 -0.64 -3.73
N VAL A 197 8.06 0.48 -4.22
CA VAL A 197 8.02 1.78 -3.50
C VAL A 197 6.62 2.19 -3.06
N ARG A 198 5.60 1.99 -3.91
CA ARG A 198 4.20 2.30 -3.60
C ARG A 198 3.61 1.47 -2.45
N GLU A 199 4.17 0.28 -2.23
CA GLU A 199 3.73 -0.66 -1.19
C GLU A 199 4.61 -0.61 0.06
N GLN A 200 5.64 0.25 0.06
CA GLN A 200 6.49 0.52 1.22
C GLN A 200 5.82 1.57 2.12
N VAL A 201 6.13 1.49 3.42
CA VAL A 201 5.72 2.49 4.39
C VAL A 201 6.79 3.60 4.42
N PRO A 202 6.47 4.88 4.14
CA PRO A 202 7.48 5.94 3.98
C PRO A 202 8.40 6.18 5.18
N ARG A 203 7.97 5.82 6.39
CA ARG A 203 8.74 5.98 7.63
C ARG A 203 9.57 4.75 8.01
N GLU A 204 9.39 3.63 7.31
CA GLU A 204 10.16 2.42 7.55
C GLU A 204 11.44 2.45 6.73
N THR A 205 12.59 2.32 7.40
CA THR A 205 13.89 2.17 6.74
C THR A 205 14.38 0.74 6.93
N TYR A 206 14.73 0.11 5.82
CA TYR A 206 15.31 -1.24 5.78
C TYR A 206 16.77 -1.16 5.35
N ARG A 207 17.60 -2.06 5.88
CA ARG A 207 18.98 -2.29 5.47
C ARG A 207 19.15 -3.72 4.95
N PRO A 208 20.18 -3.98 4.11
CA PRO A 208 20.51 -5.34 3.74
C PRO A 208 20.76 -6.21 4.97
N GLY A 209 20.11 -7.38 5.02
CA GLY A 209 20.14 -8.29 6.17
C GLY A 209 18.97 -8.12 7.14
N ASP A 210 18.18 -7.05 7.04
CA ASP A 210 17.03 -6.85 7.90
C ASP A 210 15.92 -7.85 7.57
N ARG A 211 15.25 -8.35 8.61
CA ARG A 211 14.03 -9.15 8.48
C ARG A 211 12.86 -8.26 8.07
N VAL A 212 12.10 -8.71 7.07
CA VAL A 212 10.89 -8.04 6.56
C VAL A 212 9.75 -9.03 6.61
N GLN A 213 8.74 -8.75 7.44
CA GLN A 213 7.47 -9.45 7.41
C GLN A 213 6.47 -8.63 6.61
N ALA A 214 5.93 -9.18 5.53
CA ALA A 214 5.07 -8.45 4.60
C ALA A 214 3.93 -9.32 4.08
N TYR A 215 2.91 -8.65 3.56
CA TYR A 215 1.74 -9.29 2.97
C TYR A 215 2.00 -9.64 1.51
N VAL A 216 1.66 -10.85 1.07
CA VAL A 216 1.72 -11.25 -0.34
C VAL A 216 0.55 -10.61 -1.08
N LEU A 217 0.83 -9.52 -1.79
CA LEU A 217 -0.16 -8.77 -2.55
C LEU A 217 -0.54 -9.50 -3.84
N ASP A 218 0.46 -10.00 -4.57
CA ASP A 218 0.23 -10.73 -5.81
C ASP A 218 1.41 -11.63 -6.18
N VAL A 219 1.16 -12.59 -7.08
CA VAL A 219 2.18 -13.48 -7.64
C VAL A 219 2.08 -13.46 -9.16
N LEU A 220 3.01 -12.75 -9.80
CA LEU A 220 2.99 -12.50 -11.24
C LEU A 220 3.92 -13.47 -11.97
N ARG A 221 3.50 -13.94 -13.15
CA ARG A 221 4.38 -14.68 -14.08
C ARG A 221 5.14 -13.68 -14.95
N GLU A 222 6.43 -13.47 -14.72
CA GLU A 222 7.28 -12.66 -15.59
C GLU A 222 8.24 -13.54 -16.42
N SER A 223 8.77 -12.98 -17.51
CA SER A 223 9.75 -13.64 -18.39
C SER A 223 11.07 -14.01 -17.70
N LYS A 224 11.36 -13.40 -16.54
CA LYS A 224 12.56 -13.69 -15.72
C LYS A 224 12.29 -14.66 -14.57
N GLY A 225 11.06 -15.11 -14.38
CA GLY A 225 10.60 -15.97 -13.28
C GLY A 225 9.35 -15.42 -12.59
N PRO A 226 8.75 -16.18 -11.66
CA PRO A 226 7.66 -15.66 -10.85
C PRO A 226 8.14 -14.49 -10.00
N GLN A 227 7.41 -13.39 -10.04
CA GLN A 227 7.65 -12.24 -9.19
C GLN A 227 6.57 -12.18 -8.11
N ILE A 228 6.99 -12.43 -6.86
CA ILE A 228 6.12 -12.30 -5.69
C ILE A 228 6.15 -10.84 -5.26
N VAL A 229 5.01 -10.17 -5.33
CA VAL A 229 4.85 -8.77 -4.96
C VAL A 229 4.38 -8.69 -3.51
N LEU A 230 5.19 -8.05 -2.68
CA LEU A 230 4.92 -7.86 -1.27
C LEU A 230 4.36 -6.46 -1.00
N SER A 231 3.63 -6.33 0.10
CA SER A 231 3.18 -5.05 0.62
C SER A 231 3.35 -4.93 2.14
N ARG A 232 3.91 -3.79 2.54
CA ARG A 232 3.92 -3.31 3.94
C ARG A 232 2.83 -2.28 4.20
N ALA A 233 2.33 -1.63 3.14
CA ALA A 233 1.30 -0.60 3.21
C ALA A 233 -0.14 -1.14 3.25
N SER A 234 -0.37 -2.37 2.78
CA SER A 234 -1.72 -2.95 2.69
C SER A 234 -2.43 -3.01 4.05
N VAL A 235 -3.74 -2.70 4.07
CA VAL A 235 -4.58 -2.88 5.26
C VAL A 235 -4.67 -4.35 5.68
N ASN A 236 -4.60 -5.28 4.72
CA ASN A 236 -4.71 -6.71 5.01
C ASN A 236 -3.50 -7.25 5.78
N LEU A 237 -2.35 -6.57 5.74
CA LEU A 237 -1.23 -6.89 6.61
C LEU A 237 -1.62 -6.74 8.08
N LEU A 238 -2.32 -5.65 8.42
CA LEU A 238 -2.81 -5.40 9.78
C LEU A 238 -3.78 -6.50 10.22
N THR A 239 -4.78 -6.80 9.40
CA THR A 239 -5.78 -7.84 9.69
C THR A 239 -5.12 -9.20 9.92
N LYS A 240 -4.20 -9.60 9.04
CA LYS A 240 -3.51 -10.89 9.16
C LYS A 240 -2.53 -10.95 10.34
N LEU A 241 -1.93 -9.83 10.73
CA LEU A 241 -1.10 -9.77 11.95
C LEU A 241 -1.95 -9.98 13.21
N PHE A 242 -3.15 -9.39 13.25
CA PHE A 242 -4.08 -9.62 14.35
C PHE A 242 -4.60 -11.06 14.38
N GLU A 243 -4.90 -11.65 13.22
CA GLU A 243 -5.30 -13.07 13.12
C GLU A 243 -4.21 -14.00 13.64
N MET A 244 -2.92 -13.67 13.44
CA MET A 244 -1.80 -14.44 14.00
C MET A 244 -1.60 -14.23 15.51
N GLU A 245 -1.82 -13.01 16.00
CA GLU A 245 -1.53 -12.64 17.40
C GLU A 245 -2.69 -12.96 18.36
N VAL A 246 -3.93 -13.00 17.85
CA VAL A 246 -5.16 -13.16 18.64
C VAL A 246 -5.85 -14.50 18.27
N PRO A 247 -5.72 -15.55 19.11
CA PRO A 247 -6.32 -16.86 18.84
C PRO A 247 -7.83 -16.81 18.59
N GLU A 248 -8.53 -15.93 19.30
CA GLU A 248 -9.99 -15.76 19.19
C GLU A 248 -10.39 -15.27 17.79
N ILE A 249 -9.51 -14.55 17.08
CA ILE A 249 -9.72 -14.17 15.66
C ILE A 249 -9.47 -15.35 14.74
N ALA A 250 -8.41 -16.13 14.98
CA ALA A 250 -8.09 -17.31 14.17
C ALA A 250 -9.18 -18.40 14.27
N GLU A 251 -9.82 -18.54 15.44
CA GLU A 251 -10.94 -19.46 15.69
C GLU A 251 -12.28 -18.91 15.16
N GLY A 252 -12.33 -17.63 14.77
CA GLY A 252 -13.53 -16.97 14.27
C GLY A 252 -14.56 -16.62 15.34
N ILE A 253 -14.16 -16.59 16.62
CA ILE A 253 -14.98 -16.12 17.75
C ILE A 253 -15.08 -14.60 17.69
N VAL A 254 -13.94 -13.93 17.51
CA VAL A 254 -13.84 -12.49 17.28
C VAL A 254 -13.66 -12.25 15.79
N VAL A 255 -14.43 -11.32 15.22
CA VAL A 255 -14.39 -10.99 13.79
C VAL A 255 -13.91 -9.55 13.64
N ILE A 256 -12.95 -9.33 12.75
CA ILE A 256 -12.56 -7.98 12.30
C ILE A 256 -13.54 -7.59 11.19
N GLU A 257 -14.53 -6.76 11.53
CA GLU A 257 -15.59 -6.33 10.62
C GLU A 257 -15.08 -5.29 9.62
N ALA A 258 -14.21 -4.40 10.07
CA ALA A 258 -13.60 -3.37 9.23
C ALA A 258 -12.21 -2.99 9.72
N ALA A 259 -11.37 -2.52 8.80
CA ALA A 259 -10.06 -1.98 9.10
C ALA A 259 -9.77 -0.76 8.21
N ALA A 260 -9.22 0.29 8.81
CA ALA A 260 -8.78 1.49 8.13
C ALA A 260 -7.33 1.79 8.54
N ARG A 261 -6.47 2.14 7.58
CA ARG A 261 -5.03 2.23 7.82
C ARG A 261 -4.40 3.38 7.04
N GLU A 262 -3.67 4.23 7.76
CA GLU A 262 -2.69 5.15 7.19
C GLU A 262 -1.27 4.64 7.52
N PRO A 263 -0.58 3.97 6.56
CA PRO A 263 0.64 3.21 6.84
C PRO A 263 1.76 4.04 7.48
N GLY A 264 2.34 3.53 8.58
CA GLY A 264 3.39 4.21 9.36
C GLY A 264 2.89 5.40 10.18
N GLY A 265 1.58 5.63 10.22
CA GLY A 265 0.93 6.67 10.99
C GLY A 265 0.04 6.09 12.06
N ARG A 266 -1.18 5.74 11.66
CA ARG A 266 -2.24 5.26 12.56
C ARG A 266 -3.21 4.37 11.80
N ALA A 267 -3.75 3.38 12.48
CA ALA A 267 -4.80 2.51 11.99
C ALA A 267 -5.94 2.41 13.00
N LYS A 268 -7.11 2.03 12.51
CA LYS A 268 -8.29 1.66 13.31
C LYS A 268 -8.81 0.31 12.85
N ILE A 269 -9.19 -0.55 13.78
CA ILE A 269 -9.90 -1.79 13.50
C ILE A 269 -11.21 -1.84 14.28
N ALA A 270 -12.26 -2.32 13.64
CA ALA A 270 -13.56 -2.56 14.23
C ALA A 270 -13.74 -4.07 14.45
N VAL A 271 -14.07 -4.46 15.67
CA VAL A 271 -14.17 -5.86 16.06
C VAL A 271 -15.52 -6.17 16.70
N SER A 272 -16.09 -7.32 16.36
CA SER A 272 -17.30 -7.89 16.94
C SER A 272 -16.97 -9.27 17.54
N SER A 273 -17.81 -9.77 18.44
CA SER A 273 -17.72 -11.14 18.93
C SER A 273 -18.98 -11.90 18.55
N ARG A 274 -18.82 -13.15 18.10
CA ARG A 274 -19.92 -14.10 17.90
C ARG A 274 -20.36 -14.77 19.21
N ASP A 275 -19.55 -14.64 20.25
CA ASP A 275 -19.82 -15.15 21.59
C ASP A 275 -20.04 -13.98 22.56
N SER A 276 -21.19 -13.97 23.23
CA SER A 276 -21.54 -12.93 24.20
C SER A 276 -20.65 -12.92 25.45
N ASP A 277 -20.00 -14.05 25.75
CA ASP A 277 -19.11 -14.17 26.92
C ASP A 277 -17.69 -13.65 26.63
N VAL A 278 -17.40 -13.27 25.38
CA VAL A 278 -16.08 -12.80 24.94
C VAL A 278 -16.15 -11.32 24.56
N ASP A 279 -15.38 -10.49 25.26
CA ASP A 279 -15.15 -9.09 24.88
C ASP A 279 -14.18 -9.01 23.70
N PRO A 280 -14.62 -8.58 22.50
CA PRO A 280 -13.78 -8.56 21.31
C PRO A 280 -12.64 -7.54 21.42
N VAL A 281 -12.87 -6.39 22.08
CA VAL A 281 -11.83 -5.37 22.23
C VAL A 281 -10.78 -5.86 23.22
N GLY A 282 -11.20 -6.40 24.36
CA GLY A 282 -10.32 -6.99 25.36
C GLY A 282 -9.46 -8.12 24.80
N ALA A 283 -10.05 -9.01 23.98
CA ALA A 283 -9.33 -10.09 23.31
C ALA A 283 -8.21 -9.57 22.40
N CYS A 284 -8.47 -8.54 21.60
CA CYS A 284 -7.46 -7.95 20.71
C CYS A 284 -6.38 -7.14 21.44
N VAL A 285 -6.73 -6.50 22.57
CA VAL A 285 -5.78 -5.74 23.38
C VAL A 285 -4.87 -6.68 24.17
N GLY A 286 -5.42 -7.74 24.77
CA GLY A 286 -4.69 -8.66 25.65
C GLY A 286 -4.29 -8.02 26.99
N MET A 287 -3.62 -8.81 27.85
CA MET A 287 -3.21 -8.35 29.18
C MET A 287 -2.34 -7.09 29.09
N LYS A 288 -2.82 -5.97 29.62
CA LYS A 288 -2.16 -4.66 29.59
C LYS A 288 -1.75 -4.20 28.17
N GLY A 289 -2.45 -4.66 27.13
CA GLY A 289 -2.14 -4.30 25.75
C GLY A 289 -1.07 -5.16 25.09
N SER A 290 -0.67 -6.30 25.68
CA SER A 290 0.46 -7.09 25.17
C SER A 290 0.30 -7.50 23.70
N ARG A 291 -0.89 -7.93 23.29
CA ARG A 291 -1.17 -8.41 21.92
C ARG A 291 -1.13 -7.27 20.92
N VAL A 292 -1.87 -6.19 21.17
CA VAL A 292 -1.83 -5.00 20.30
C VAL A 292 -0.43 -4.39 20.23
N GLN A 293 0.35 -4.39 21.32
CA GLN A 293 1.73 -3.89 21.30
C GLN A 293 2.66 -4.76 20.44
N ALA A 294 2.47 -6.09 20.40
CA ALA A 294 3.23 -6.96 19.50
C ALA A 294 3.00 -6.59 18.02
N VAL A 295 1.73 -6.37 17.64
CA VAL A 295 1.38 -5.90 16.28
C VAL A 295 1.93 -4.50 16.00
N VAL A 296 1.82 -3.57 16.95
CA VAL A 296 2.42 -2.21 16.83
C VAL A 296 3.94 -2.29 16.62
N GLN A 297 4.63 -3.18 17.34
CA GLN A 297 6.07 -3.37 17.22
C GLN A 297 6.45 -3.92 15.84
N GLU A 298 5.67 -4.88 15.32
CA GLU A 298 5.85 -5.41 13.96
C GLU A 298 5.58 -4.36 12.88
N LEU A 299 4.64 -3.44 13.12
CA LEU A 299 4.40 -2.27 12.28
C LEU A 299 5.32 -1.07 12.60
N ARG A 300 6.45 -1.32 13.27
CA ARG A 300 7.51 -0.34 13.59
C ARG A 300 6.99 0.93 14.26
N GLY A 301 6.00 0.79 15.15
CA GLY A 301 5.45 1.88 15.96
C GLY A 301 4.21 2.57 15.38
N GLU A 302 3.57 1.99 14.36
CA GLU A 302 2.26 2.44 13.88
C GLU A 302 1.22 2.36 15.02
N LYS A 303 0.47 3.44 15.27
CA LYS A 303 -0.52 3.46 16.36
C LYS A 303 -1.81 2.76 15.92
N ILE A 304 -2.35 1.89 16.75
CA ILE A 304 -3.57 1.13 16.42
C ILE A 304 -4.63 1.43 17.47
N ASP A 305 -5.80 1.88 17.02
CA ASP A 305 -7.00 1.92 17.87
C ASP A 305 -7.90 0.73 17.53
N ILE A 306 -8.48 0.12 18.57
CA ILE A 306 -9.40 -1.01 18.46
C ILE A 306 -10.73 -0.50 19.00
N VAL A 307 -11.78 -0.61 18.21
CA VAL A 307 -13.11 -0.12 18.55
C VAL A 307 -14.14 -1.25 18.41
N PRO A 308 -15.19 -1.28 19.25
CA PRO A 308 -16.27 -2.22 19.06
C PRO A 308 -17.03 -1.87 17.77
N TYR A 309 -17.39 -2.89 17.00
CA TYR A 309 -18.35 -2.77 15.92
C TYR A 309 -19.77 -2.77 16.48
N ASP A 310 -20.66 -2.00 15.86
CA ASP A 310 -22.10 -1.98 16.14
C ASP A 310 -22.85 -2.02 14.81
N GLU A 311 -23.98 -2.73 14.76
CA GLU A 311 -24.83 -2.78 13.57
C GLU A 311 -25.53 -1.43 13.32
N ASP A 312 -25.75 -0.64 14.38
CA ASP A 312 -26.27 0.71 14.28
C ASP A 312 -25.18 1.69 13.80
N PRO A 313 -25.35 2.31 12.62
CA PRO A 313 -24.31 3.16 12.05
C PRO A 313 -23.94 4.36 12.91
N ALA A 314 -24.89 4.95 13.65
CA ALA A 314 -24.61 6.09 14.51
C ALA A 314 -23.76 5.68 15.71
N ARG A 315 -24.11 4.56 16.38
CA ARG A 315 -23.29 4.02 17.48
C ARG A 315 -21.91 3.63 16.98
N PHE A 316 -21.81 2.98 15.83
CA PHE A 316 -20.53 2.58 15.26
C PHE A 316 -19.64 3.77 14.91
N VAL A 317 -20.18 4.84 14.33
CA VAL A 317 -19.42 6.07 14.03
C VAL A 317 -18.92 6.75 15.31
N CYS A 318 -19.76 6.81 16.37
CA CYS A 318 -19.33 7.31 17.67
C CYS A 318 -18.15 6.50 18.23
N SER A 319 -18.20 5.17 18.15
CA SER A 319 -17.09 4.29 18.55
C SER A 319 -15.85 4.52 17.67
N ALA A 320 -16.01 4.68 16.36
CA ALA A 320 -14.90 4.92 15.42
C ALA A 320 -14.15 6.23 15.67
N LEU A 321 -14.86 7.28 16.13
CA LEU A 321 -14.28 8.58 16.47
C LEU A 321 -13.52 8.62 17.80
N ALA A 322 -13.62 7.56 18.61
CA ALA A 322 -12.91 7.45 19.88
C ALA A 322 -11.41 7.80 19.70
N PRO A 323 -10.85 8.61 20.63
CA PRO A 323 -11.36 8.94 21.97
C PRO A 323 -12.27 10.19 22.07
N ALA A 324 -12.67 10.81 20.96
CA ALA A 324 -13.55 11.99 21.02
C ALA A 324 -15.00 11.58 21.34
N GLU A 325 -15.64 12.32 22.24
CA GLU A 325 -17.05 12.12 22.59
C GLU A 325 -17.94 12.95 21.66
N VAL A 326 -19.04 12.35 21.21
CA VAL A 326 -20.01 12.96 20.29
C VAL A 326 -21.28 13.27 21.05
N SER A 327 -21.74 14.53 21.00
CA SER A 327 -22.97 14.98 21.65
C SER A 327 -24.21 14.54 20.88
N ARG A 328 -24.19 14.67 19.54
CA ARG A 328 -25.33 14.35 18.68
C ARG A 328 -24.88 13.91 17.29
N VAL A 329 -25.61 12.96 16.71
CA VAL A 329 -25.43 12.50 15.33
C VAL A 329 -26.69 12.85 14.53
N ILE A 330 -26.51 13.39 13.35
CA ILE A 330 -27.56 13.64 12.35
C ILE A 330 -27.20 12.83 11.12
N ILE A 331 -28.12 11.96 10.68
CA ILE A 331 -27.88 11.05 9.56
C ILE A 331 -28.59 11.59 8.32
N ASP A 332 -27.85 11.65 7.22
CA ASP A 332 -28.38 11.87 5.88
C ASP A 332 -28.20 10.57 5.07
N GLU A 333 -29.25 9.75 5.05
CA GLU A 333 -29.26 8.48 4.33
C GLU A 333 -29.17 8.65 2.81
N ALA A 334 -29.71 9.74 2.26
CA ALA A 334 -29.74 9.97 0.82
C ALA A 334 -28.32 10.20 0.26
N ASN A 335 -27.48 10.93 1.02
CA ASN A 335 -26.10 11.25 0.62
C ASN A 335 -25.04 10.32 1.22
N HIS A 336 -25.46 9.32 2.02
CA HIS A 336 -24.58 8.45 2.80
C HIS A 336 -23.56 9.26 3.63
N ALA A 337 -24.07 10.27 4.33
CA ALA A 337 -23.31 11.23 5.12
C ALA A 337 -23.88 11.37 6.54
N MET A 338 -23.00 11.70 7.49
CA MET A 338 -23.37 11.97 8.88
C MET A 338 -22.74 13.28 9.34
N GLU A 339 -23.57 14.13 9.94
CA GLU A 339 -23.14 15.33 10.64
C GLU A 339 -23.04 15.02 12.15
N LEU A 340 -21.84 15.21 12.68
CA LEU A 340 -21.45 14.87 14.04
C LEU A 340 -21.22 16.16 14.83
N ILE A 341 -21.99 16.33 15.88
CA ILE A 341 -21.88 17.49 16.77
C ILE A 341 -21.08 17.09 17.99
N VAL A 342 -19.98 17.79 18.22
CA VAL A 342 -19.07 17.55 19.34
C VAL A 342 -18.94 18.80 20.20
N PRO A 343 -18.62 18.65 21.50
CA PRO A 343 -18.22 19.78 22.33
C PRO A 343 -17.02 20.54 21.73
N ASP A 344 -16.95 21.85 21.98
CA ASP A 344 -15.91 22.72 21.40
C ASP A 344 -14.48 22.28 21.76
N ASP A 345 -14.26 21.77 22.98
CA ASP A 345 -12.99 21.23 23.45
C ASP A 345 -12.61 19.90 22.78
N GLN A 346 -13.60 19.14 22.32
CA GLN A 346 -13.42 17.85 21.65
C GLN A 346 -13.23 17.97 20.13
N LEU A 347 -13.55 19.11 19.51
CA LEU A 347 -13.47 19.32 18.06
C LEU A 347 -12.08 18.97 17.49
N SER A 348 -11.03 19.45 18.15
CA SER A 348 -9.64 19.20 17.73
C SER A 348 -9.27 17.72 17.83
N LEU A 349 -9.81 17.00 18.83
CA LEU A 349 -9.57 15.58 19.04
C LEU A 349 -10.30 14.74 17.99
N ALA A 350 -11.56 15.10 17.71
CA ALA A 350 -12.44 14.45 16.75
C ALA A 350 -11.87 14.52 15.32
N ILE A 351 -11.40 15.70 14.90
CA ILE A 351 -10.74 15.90 13.59
C ILE A 351 -9.38 15.19 13.59
N GLY A 352 -8.59 15.37 14.65
CA GLY A 352 -7.23 14.87 14.77
C GLY A 352 -6.22 15.61 13.90
N ARG A 353 -4.93 15.27 14.06
CA ARG A 353 -3.84 15.93 13.33
C ARG A 353 -4.04 15.78 11.81
N ARG A 354 -4.15 16.90 11.08
CA ARG A 354 -4.39 16.93 9.62
C ARG A 354 -5.63 16.12 9.19
N GLY A 355 -6.65 16.04 10.06
CA GLY A 355 -7.87 15.28 9.77
C GLY A 355 -7.70 13.76 9.83
N GLN A 356 -6.59 13.24 10.39
CA GLN A 356 -6.32 11.81 10.39
C GLN A 356 -7.40 10.99 11.13
N ASN A 357 -7.95 11.50 12.24
CA ASN A 357 -8.91 10.71 13.02
C ASN A 357 -10.25 10.58 12.29
N VAL A 358 -10.77 11.69 11.78
CA VAL A 358 -12.01 11.69 10.98
C VAL A 358 -11.86 10.90 9.67
N ARG A 359 -10.70 10.97 9.00
CA ARG A 359 -10.45 10.18 7.77
C ARG A 359 -10.43 8.68 8.03
N LEU A 360 -9.75 8.24 9.09
CA LEU A 360 -9.73 6.84 9.49
C LEU A 360 -11.12 6.35 9.90
N ALA A 361 -11.90 7.16 10.64
CA ALA A 361 -13.27 6.82 11.01
C ALA A 361 -14.20 6.72 9.78
N ALA A 362 -14.08 7.65 8.82
CA ALA A 362 -14.82 7.62 7.57
C ALA A 362 -14.46 6.39 6.71
N GLN A 363 -13.17 6.04 6.63
CA GLN A 363 -12.73 4.81 5.94
C GLN A 363 -13.21 3.54 6.64
N LEU A 364 -13.23 3.53 7.97
CA LEU A 364 -13.63 2.37 8.77
C LEU A 364 -15.13 2.10 8.67
N THR A 365 -15.94 3.17 8.70
CA THR A 365 -17.41 3.08 8.69
C THR A 365 -18.01 3.12 7.30
N GLY A 366 -17.28 3.62 6.30
CA GLY A 366 -17.76 3.83 4.94
C GLY A 366 -18.65 5.09 4.78
N TRP A 367 -18.91 5.84 5.84
CA TRP A 367 -19.73 7.05 5.82
C TRP A 367 -18.90 8.31 5.59
N LYS A 368 -19.47 9.31 4.91
CA LYS A 368 -18.90 10.66 4.90
C LYS A 368 -19.21 11.32 6.24
N LEU A 369 -18.18 11.82 6.92
CA LEU A 369 -18.30 12.35 8.28
C LEU A 369 -17.96 13.84 8.30
N ASP A 370 -18.94 14.67 8.65
CA ASP A 370 -18.76 16.10 8.86
C ASP A 370 -18.85 16.43 10.35
N ILE A 371 -17.80 17.04 10.91
CA ILE A 371 -17.71 17.31 12.35
C ILE A 371 -17.88 18.81 12.60
N ASN A 372 -18.88 19.18 13.39
CA ASN A 372 -19.15 20.55 13.81
C ASN A 372 -19.15 20.67 15.33
N SER A 373 -18.70 21.82 15.85
CA SER A 373 -18.83 22.11 17.27
C SER A 373 -20.22 22.62 17.62
N GLU A 374 -20.63 22.44 18.87
CA GLU A 374 -21.91 22.94 19.37
C GLU A 374 -22.08 24.45 19.17
N SER A 375 -21.03 25.24 19.44
CA SER A 375 -21.02 26.69 19.18
C SER A 375 -21.30 26.99 17.70
N ARG A 376 -20.62 26.30 16.78
CA ARG A 376 -20.77 26.51 15.34
C ARG A 376 -22.17 26.14 14.87
N VAL A 377 -22.73 25.02 15.34
CA VAL A 377 -24.10 24.62 14.98
C VAL A 377 -25.11 25.66 15.48
N ARG A 378 -24.91 26.22 16.67
CA ARG A 378 -25.74 27.29 17.21
C ARG A 378 -25.66 28.55 16.34
N GLU A 379 -24.46 29.01 16.01
CA GLU A 379 -24.23 30.17 15.13
C GLU A 379 -24.89 29.97 13.75
N MET A 380 -24.72 28.80 13.14
CA MET A 380 -25.35 28.47 11.85
C MET A 380 -26.88 28.48 11.95
N ARG A 381 -27.44 28.02 13.07
CA ARG A 381 -28.89 28.03 13.28
C ARG A 381 -29.43 29.45 13.52
N GLU A 382 -28.73 30.26 14.29
CA GLU A 382 -29.07 31.67 14.50
C GLU A 382 -29.00 32.45 13.18
N PHE A 383 -27.96 32.22 12.38
CA PHE A 383 -27.83 32.78 11.05
C PHE A 383 -28.98 32.35 10.14
N ALA A 384 -29.29 31.05 10.09
CA ALA A 384 -30.41 30.52 9.32
C ALA A 384 -31.73 31.16 9.75
N SER A 385 -31.93 31.35 11.05
CA SER A 385 -33.13 32.01 11.58
C SER A 385 -33.26 33.46 11.14
N ARG A 386 -32.15 34.22 11.10
CA ARG A 386 -32.16 35.60 10.60
C ARG A 386 -32.37 35.67 9.10
N SER A 387 -31.63 34.86 8.36
CA SER A 387 -31.67 34.80 6.90
C SER A 387 -33.03 34.34 6.37
N LEU A 388 -33.56 33.22 6.87
CA LEU A 388 -34.86 32.70 6.45
C LEU A 388 -36.04 33.51 7.03
N GLY A 389 -35.91 34.01 8.26
CA GLY A 389 -36.95 34.83 8.90
C GLY A 389 -37.16 36.19 8.24
N ALA A 390 -36.18 36.68 7.47
CA ALA A 390 -36.33 37.89 6.67
C ALA A 390 -37.22 37.69 5.42
N LEU A 391 -37.50 36.44 5.04
CA LEU A 391 -38.30 36.14 3.86
C LEU A 391 -39.80 36.42 4.07
N PRO A 392 -40.50 36.90 3.04
CA PRO A 392 -41.89 37.32 3.17
C PRO A 392 -42.80 36.12 3.48
N GLY A 393 -43.52 36.21 4.60
CA GLY A 393 -44.44 35.16 5.04
C GLY A 393 -43.78 34.03 5.83
N VAL A 394 -42.48 34.12 6.11
CA VAL A 394 -41.77 33.16 6.96
C VAL A 394 -41.84 33.63 8.42
N ASN A 395 -42.50 32.84 9.26
CA ASN A 395 -42.52 33.02 10.72
C ASN A 395 -41.54 32.05 11.38
N GLU A 396 -41.30 32.21 12.69
CA GLU A 396 -40.36 31.37 13.44
C GLU A 396 -40.66 29.86 13.34
N MET A 397 -41.94 29.48 13.30
CA MET A 397 -42.35 28.09 13.11
C MET A 397 -42.02 27.56 11.71
N LEU A 398 -42.18 28.39 10.68
CA LEU A 398 -41.83 28.06 9.30
C LEU A 398 -40.31 28.05 9.09
N VAL A 399 -39.54 28.89 9.80
CA VAL A 399 -38.07 28.81 9.84
C VAL A 399 -37.63 27.44 10.34
N GLU A 400 -38.17 26.97 11.47
CA GLU A 400 -37.81 25.64 12.01
C GLU A 400 -38.20 24.51 11.06
N THR A 401 -39.34 24.64 10.38
CA THR A 401 -39.78 23.68 9.35
C THR A 401 -38.84 23.69 8.15
N LEU A 402 -38.47 24.87 7.63
CA LEU A 402 -37.50 25.03 6.56
C LEU A 402 -36.12 24.46 6.95
N TYR A 403 -35.65 24.74 8.16
CA TYR A 403 -34.38 24.22 8.67
C TYR A 403 -34.38 22.69 8.76
N ALA A 404 -35.50 22.09 9.22
CA ALA A 404 -35.68 20.63 9.24
C ALA A 404 -35.69 20.01 7.83
N HIS A 405 -36.16 20.74 6.81
CA HIS A 405 -36.11 20.33 5.40
C HIS A 405 -34.77 20.63 4.72
N GLY A 406 -33.75 21.06 5.46
CA GLY A 406 -32.39 21.25 4.97
C GLY A 406 -32.08 22.66 4.46
N PHE A 407 -33.01 23.61 4.56
CA PHE A 407 -32.76 25.00 4.20
C PHE A 407 -31.98 25.69 5.33
N ARG A 408 -30.75 26.11 5.05
CA ARG A 408 -29.86 26.76 6.01
C ARG A 408 -29.77 28.28 5.81
N GLN A 409 -30.20 28.80 4.66
CA GLN A 409 -30.15 30.23 4.33
C GLN A 409 -31.11 30.59 3.18
N ALA A 410 -31.34 31.89 2.97
CA ALA A 410 -32.22 32.41 1.92
C ALA A 410 -31.82 31.91 0.52
N ARG A 411 -30.51 31.78 0.25
CA ARG A 411 -30.01 31.18 -1.00
C ARG A 411 -30.65 29.83 -1.32
N ASP A 412 -30.80 28.96 -0.32
CA ASP A 412 -31.32 27.61 -0.54
C ASP A 412 -32.78 27.66 -0.99
N VAL A 413 -33.54 28.65 -0.53
CA VAL A 413 -34.91 28.92 -0.97
C VAL A 413 -34.94 29.51 -2.39
N ALA A 414 -33.99 30.38 -2.73
CA ALA A 414 -33.86 30.95 -4.07
C ALA A 414 -33.52 29.89 -5.13
N ASP A 415 -32.65 28.93 -4.78
CA ASP A 415 -32.17 27.87 -5.67
C ASP A 415 -33.11 26.64 -5.73
N ALA A 416 -34.06 26.51 -4.79
CA ALA A 416 -34.99 25.38 -4.73
C ALA A 416 -36.08 25.42 -5.80
N ASN A 417 -36.57 24.24 -6.18
CA ASN A 417 -37.70 24.11 -7.11
C ASN A 417 -39.01 24.56 -6.44
N ALA A 418 -39.82 25.35 -7.15
CA ALA A 418 -41.10 25.86 -6.64
C ALA A 418 -42.06 24.73 -6.21
N GLU A 419 -42.05 23.60 -6.92
CA GLU A 419 -42.85 22.41 -6.57
C GLU A 419 -42.43 21.78 -5.24
N MET A 420 -41.12 21.77 -4.93
CA MET A 420 -40.60 21.26 -3.66
C MET A 420 -40.99 22.17 -2.50
N LEU A 421 -40.87 23.49 -2.69
CA LEU A 421 -41.30 24.48 -1.69
C LEU A 421 -42.80 24.39 -1.40
N ALA A 422 -43.62 24.13 -2.42
CA ALA A 422 -45.07 23.97 -2.25
C ALA A 422 -45.46 22.73 -1.42
N GLN A 423 -44.58 21.73 -1.32
CA GLN A 423 -44.81 20.54 -0.50
C GLN A 423 -44.48 20.75 0.99
N ILE A 424 -43.79 21.85 1.33
CA ILE A 424 -43.41 22.16 2.71
C ILE A 424 -44.63 22.70 3.47
N PRO A 425 -45.02 22.07 4.60
CA PRO A 425 -46.14 22.55 5.39
C PRO A 425 -45.96 24.01 5.84
N GLY A 426 -46.97 24.84 5.62
CA GLY A 426 -46.97 26.26 6.02
C GLY A 426 -46.54 27.24 4.94
N ILE A 427 -46.06 26.75 3.78
CA ILE A 427 -45.78 27.61 2.61
C ILE A 427 -47.03 27.74 1.74
N ASP A 428 -47.42 28.97 1.44
CA ASP A 428 -48.49 29.27 0.48
C ASP A 428 -47.94 29.21 -0.96
N PRO A 429 -48.45 28.31 -1.83
CA PRO A 429 -47.97 28.18 -3.21
C PRO A 429 -48.01 29.49 -4.02
N THR A 430 -48.92 30.40 -3.67
CA THR A 430 -49.04 31.69 -4.36
C THR A 430 -47.91 32.66 -4.00
N ARG A 431 -47.27 32.47 -2.85
CA ARG A 431 -46.20 33.35 -2.33
C ARG A 431 -44.79 32.86 -2.66
N ILE A 432 -44.63 31.67 -3.24
CA ILE A 432 -43.33 31.07 -3.55
C ILE A 432 -42.51 31.99 -4.46
N ALA A 433 -43.11 32.53 -5.54
CA ALA A 433 -42.40 33.41 -6.47
C ALA A 433 -41.86 34.68 -5.79
N SER A 434 -42.66 35.32 -4.93
CA SER A 434 -42.22 36.49 -4.15
C SER A 434 -41.16 36.13 -3.11
N MET A 435 -41.27 34.96 -2.49
CA MET A 435 -40.30 34.47 -1.51
C MET A 435 -38.95 34.18 -2.15
N GLN A 436 -38.94 33.56 -3.34
CA GLN A 436 -37.72 33.30 -4.10
C GLN A 436 -37.05 34.57 -4.63
N GLU A 437 -37.84 35.57 -5.04
CA GLU A 437 -37.29 36.84 -5.51
C GLU A 437 -36.66 37.63 -4.36
N GLU A 438 -37.28 37.65 -3.18
CA GLU A 438 -36.68 38.27 -1.99
C GLU A 438 -35.46 37.49 -1.50
N ALA A 439 -35.51 36.16 -1.57
CA ALA A 439 -34.37 35.30 -1.26
C ALA A 439 -33.15 35.64 -2.12
N LYS A 440 -33.31 35.87 -3.43
CA LYS A 440 -32.22 36.30 -4.32
C LYS A 440 -31.60 37.64 -3.94
N ARG A 441 -32.40 38.57 -3.41
CA ARG A 441 -31.90 39.86 -2.91
C ARG A 441 -31.12 39.67 -1.62
N ARG A 442 -31.68 38.90 -0.70
CA ARG A 442 -31.08 38.59 0.59
C ARG A 442 -29.77 37.81 0.48
N MET A 443 -29.54 37.06 -0.60
CA MET A 443 -28.28 36.35 -0.88
C MET A 443 -27.04 37.25 -0.77
N VAL A 444 -27.11 38.51 -1.23
CA VAL A 444 -25.96 39.43 -1.20
C VAL A 444 -25.66 39.86 0.24
N GLU A 445 -26.70 40.16 1.01
CA GLU A 445 -26.57 40.58 2.41
C GLU A 445 -26.08 39.42 3.28
N ASP A 446 -26.64 38.22 3.09
CA ASP A 446 -26.22 37.00 3.76
C ASP A 446 -24.74 36.68 3.47
N GLN A 447 -24.29 36.84 2.22
CA GLN A 447 -22.89 36.62 1.85
C GLN A 447 -21.94 37.61 2.54
N GLN A 448 -22.35 38.88 2.69
CA GLN A 448 -21.58 39.88 3.44
C GLN A 448 -21.55 39.58 4.93
N GLU A 449 -22.68 39.15 5.51
CA GLU A 449 -22.80 38.76 6.92
C GLU A 449 -21.92 37.55 7.24
N LEU A 450 -22.00 36.48 6.44
CA LEU A 450 -21.14 35.29 6.55
C LEU A 450 -19.65 35.65 6.46
N SER A 451 -19.26 36.46 5.48
CA SER A 451 -17.87 36.89 5.31
C SER A 451 -17.36 37.69 6.51
N ARG A 452 -18.23 38.51 7.11
CA ARG A 452 -17.92 39.26 8.32
C ARG A 452 -17.79 38.35 9.54
N MET A 453 -18.72 37.41 9.72
CA MET A 453 -18.68 36.42 10.82
C MET A 453 -17.41 35.56 10.74
N ASP A 454 -17.03 35.10 9.54
CA ASP A 454 -15.80 34.34 9.31
C ASP A 454 -14.55 35.17 9.65
N TYR A 455 -14.53 36.45 9.26
CA TYR A 455 -13.45 37.37 9.61
C TYR A 455 -13.36 37.59 11.12
N GLU A 456 -14.47 37.89 11.78
CA GLU A 456 -14.54 38.08 13.24
C GLU A 456 -14.08 36.82 13.98
N ARG A 457 -14.46 35.63 13.50
CA ARG A 457 -14.03 34.34 14.06
C ARG A 457 -12.53 34.12 13.93
N GLU A 458 -11.96 34.36 12.75
CA GLU A 458 -10.51 34.19 12.57
C GLU A 458 -9.73 35.22 13.39
N GLN A 459 -10.23 36.46 13.51
CA GLN A 459 -9.65 37.45 14.41
C GLN A 459 -9.74 37.02 15.89
N ALA A 460 -10.89 36.50 16.33
CA ALA A 460 -11.06 36.01 17.70
C ALA A 460 -10.12 34.85 18.01
N ARG A 461 -9.97 33.90 17.08
CA ARG A 461 -9.03 32.77 17.18
C ARG A 461 -7.57 33.25 17.24
N LEU A 462 -7.20 34.22 16.39
CA LEU A 462 -5.87 34.81 16.40
C LEU A 462 -5.62 35.60 17.70
N ALA A 463 -6.61 36.34 18.20
CA ALA A 463 -6.53 37.08 19.45
C ALA A 463 -6.41 36.15 20.67
N GLU A 464 -7.16 35.05 20.69
CA GLU A 464 -7.07 34.04 21.75
C GLU A 464 -5.72 33.32 21.74
N ALA A 465 -5.18 33.00 20.55
CA ALA A 465 -3.85 32.43 20.39
C ALA A 465 -2.73 33.43 20.76
N ARG A 466 -2.95 34.73 20.52
CA ARG A 466 -2.00 35.81 20.81
C ARG A 466 -2.16 36.45 22.19
N ARG A 467 -3.16 36.02 23.00
CA ARG A 467 -3.30 36.51 24.38
C ARG A 467 -2.00 36.25 25.12
N HIS A 468 -1.45 37.31 25.68
CA HIS A 468 -0.19 37.23 26.38
C HIS A 468 -0.34 36.24 27.55
N PRO A 469 0.63 35.34 27.79
CA PRO A 469 0.57 34.42 28.93
C PRO A 469 0.30 35.10 30.29
N ASP A 470 0.67 36.37 30.42
CA ASP A 470 0.48 37.18 31.63
C ASP A 470 -0.95 37.69 31.82
N GLU A 471 -1.75 37.68 30.76
CA GLU A 471 -3.15 38.12 30.76
C GLU A 471 -4.11 36.97 31.08
N LEU A 472 -3.60 35.74 31.19
CA LEU A 472 -4.37 34.55 31.49
C LEU A 472 -4.43 34.30 33.00
N SER A 473 -5.62 34.05 33.50
CA SER A 473 -5.81 33.50 34.85
C SER A 473 -5.23 32.07 34.95
N GLN A 474 -4.93 31.63 36.17
CA GLN A 474 -4.37 30.29 36.37
C GLN A 474 -5.28 29.15 35.85
N PRO A 475 -6.62 29.20 36.04
CA PRO A 475 -7.52 28.22 35.41
C PRO A 475 -7.47 28.25 33.87
N GLU A 476 -7.36 29.42 33.24
CA GLU A 476 -7.24 29.55 31.78
C GLU A 476 -5.90 28.97 31.28
N ARG A 477 -4.81 29.15 32.03
CA ARG A 477 -3.51 28.51 31.75
C ARG A 477 -3.63 26.99 31.87
N MET A 478 -4.32 26.49 32.90
CA MET A 478 -4.56 25.05 33.09
C MET A 478 -5.41 24.44 31.97
N ALA A 479 -6.42 25.14 31.48
CA ALA A 479 -7.26 24.69 30.36
C ALA A 479 -6.50 24.54 29.04
N ARG A 480 -5.41 25.29 28.85
CA ARG A 480 -4.52 25.15 27.69
C ARG A 480 -3.56 23.96 27.81
N VAL A 481 -3.42 23.36 28.99
CA VAL A 481 -2.62 22.14 29.17
C VAL A 481 -3.35 20.97 28.53
N ARG A 482 -2.69 20.31 27.59
CA ARG A 482 -3.27 19.22 26.82
C ARG A 482 -3.79 18.09 27.73
N GLY A 483 -5.08 17.79 27.62
CA GLY A 483 -5.73 16.72 28.38
C GLY A 483 -6.33 17.15 29.72
N VAL A 484 -6.36 18.46 29.99
CA VAL A 484 -7.03 19.08 31.13
C VAL A 484 -8.35 19.69 30.65
N GLY A 485 -9.48 19.07 30.99
CA GLY A 485 -10.81 19.66 30.78
C GLY A 485 -11.33 20.37 32.04
N GLU A 486 -12.40 21.16 31.93
CA GLU A 486 -12.94 21.97 33.03
C GLU A 486 -13.18 21.18 34.33
N LYS A 487 -13.82 20.00 34.23
CA LYS A 487 -14.02 19.11 35.38
C LYS A 487 -12.71 18.63 36.01
N THR A 488 -11.66 18.45 35.21
CA THR A 488 -10.34 18.05 35.72
C THR A 488 -9.67 19.23 36.44
N ILE A 489 -9.85 20.46 35.96
CA ILE A 489 -9.35 21.69 36.61
C ILE A 489 -9.98 21.84 37.99
N GLU A 490 -11.29 21.67 38.12
CA GLU A 490 -11.98 21.74 39.40
C GLU A 490 -11.42 20.73 40.41
N GLN A 491 -11.22 19.47 39.99
CA GLN A 491 -10.66 18.42 40.85
C GLN A 491 -9.21 18.68 41.23
N LEU A 492 -8.41 19.22 40.31
CA LEU A 492 -7.02 19.62 40.57
C LEU A 492 -6.94 20.76 41.58
N ILE A 493 -7.80 21.78 41.44
CA ILE A 493 -7.89 22.91 42.38
C ILE A 493 -8.28 22.43 43.77
N LEU A 494 -9.28 21.54 43.87
CA LEU A 494 -9.71 20.93 45.13
C LEU A 494 -8.59 20.11 45.78
N ALA A 495 -7.77 19.43 44.98
CA ALA A 495 -6.61 18.66 45.43
C ALA A 495 -5.37 19.54 45.77
N GLY A 496 -5.46 20.86 45.56
CA GLY A 496 -4.41 21.83 45.90
C GLY A 496 -3.48 22.22 44.74
N TYR A 497 -3.70 21.69 43.54
CA TYR A 497 -2.98 22.09 42.32
C TYR A 497 -3.71 23.27 41.68
N ARG A 498 -3.25 24.49 41.97
CA ARG A 498 -3.92 25.74 41.55
C ARG A 498 -3.28 26.40 40.35
N THR A 499 -2.08 25.96 39.98
CA THR A 499 -1.28 26.51 38.88
C THR A 499 -0.73 25.39 38.00
N VAL A 500 -0.32 25.72 36.77
CA VAL A 500 0.33 24.76 35.87
C VAL A 500 1.69 24.32 36.43
N GLU A 501 2.37 25.23 37.14
CA GLU A 501 3.62 24.99 37.84
C GLU A 501 3.46 23.96 38.96
N ASP A 502 2.34 23.94 39.69
CA ASP A 502 2.09 22.94 40.74
C ASP A 502 2.03 21.52 40.15
N ILE A 503 1.44 21.38 38.96
CA ILE A 503 1.33 20.09 38.26
C ILE A 503 2.69 19.67 37.69
N ALA A 504 3.41 20.59 37.04
CA ALA A 504 4.70 20.30 36.42
C ALA A 504 5.78 19.99 37.46
N ASN A 505 5.77 20.68 38.60
CA ASN A 505 6.78 20.50 39.66
C ASN A 505 6.46 19.35 40.61
N GLU A 506 5.31 18.68 40.47
CA GLU A 506 4.92 17.56 41.33
C GLU A 506 5.92 16.39 41.16
N LYS A 507 6.60 16.05 42.24
CA LYS A 507 7.59 14.96 42.28
C LYS A 507 6.93 13.62 42.55
N ASP A 508 5.80 13.63 43.23
CA ASP A 508 5.05 12.43 43.58
C ASP A 508 3.87 12.19 42.63
N LEU A 509 4.09 11.28 41.67
CA LEU A 509 3.08 10.92 40.67
C LEU A 509 1.89 10.15 41.26
N THR A 510 2.02 9.52 42.44
CA THR A 510 0.86 8.85 43.05
C THR A 510 -0.13 9.86 43.59
N ARG A 511 0.36 10.93 44.22
CA ARG A 511 -0.48 12.02 44.73
C ARG A 511 -1.30 12.71 43.64
N LEU A 512 -0.70 12.98 42.49
CA LEU A 512 -1.42 13.52 41.32
C LEU A 512 -2.37 12.47 40.71
N GLY A 513 -2.03 11.18 40.83
CA GLY A 513 -2.86 10.07 40.41
C GLY A 513 -4.08 9.84 41.28
N ASP A 514 -4.01 10.20 42.56
CA ASP A 514 -5.11 10.06 43.54
C ASP A 514 -6.20 11.13 43.37
N VAL A 515 -5.94 12.15 42.54
CA VAL A 515 -6.96 13.14 42.17
C VAL A 515 -8.11 12.43 41.43
N PRO A 516 -9.37 12.62 41.86
CA PRO A 516 -10.52 11.98 41.23
C PRO A 516 -10.55 12.24 39.72
N GLY A 517 -10.61 11.17 38.91
CA GLY A 517 -10.66 11.26 37.45
C GLY A 517 -9.31 11.48 36.73
N VAL A 518 -8.19 11.47 37.46
CA VAL A 518 -6.84 11.49 36.90
C VAL A 518 -6.29 10.06 36.80
N GLY A 519 -5.93 9.42 37.92
CA GLY A 519 -5.27 8.12 37.90
C GLY A 519 -3.81 8.20 37.42
N ILE A 520 -2.98 7.21 37.82
CA ILE A 520 -1.51 7.25 37.66
C ILE A 520 -1.04 7.44 36.20
N LYS A 521 -1.73 6.84 35.22
CA LYS A 521 -1.37 6.97 33.80
C LYS A 521 -1.63 8.39 33.28
N LYS A 522 -2.77 8.98 33.63
CA LYS A 522 -3.12 10.35 33.26
C LYS A 522 -2.29 11.35 34.04
N ALA A 523 -1.94 11.09 35.30
CA ALA A 523 -1.04 11.93 36.09
C ALA A 523 0.32 12.12 35.39
N ARG A 524 0.91 11.03 34.86
CA ARG A 524 2.15 11.12 34.08
C ARG A 524 1.99 11.94 32.79
N GLN A 525 0.86 11.76 32.09
CA GLN A 525 0.55 12.50 30.86
C GLN A 525 0.31 13.99 31.15
N LEU A 526 -0.42 14.30 32.23
CA LEU A 526 -0.71 15.65 32.69
C LEU A 526 0.56 16.38 33.12
N LYS A 527 1.44 15.72 33.87
CA LYS A 527 2.74 16.29 34.23
C LYS A 527 3.57 16.61 33.00
N SER A 528 3.73 15.67 32.08
CA SER A 528 4.47 15.90 30.84
C SER A 528 3.82 16.96 29.94
N ALA A 529 2.48 17.04 29.92
CA ALA A 529 1.76 18.08 29.20
C ALA A 529 1.95 19.46 29.84
N ALA A 530 1.95 19.54 31.17
CA ALA A 530 2.20 20.78 31.92
C ALA A 530 3.65 21.28 31.73
N GLU A 531 4.63 20.38 31.76
CA GLU A 531 6.04 20.71 31.48
C GLU A 531 6.22 21.25 30.06
N ASN A 532 5.63 20.58 29.05
CA ASN A 532 5.68 21.06 27.66
C ASN A 532 4.97 22.39 27.48
N TYR A 533 3.81 22.57 28.12
CA TYR A 533 3.07 23.83 28.09
C TYR A 533 3.91 24.98 28.64
N LEU A 534 4.60 24.80 29.78
CA LEU A 534 5.46 25.85 30.35
C LEU A 534 6.61 26.26 29.43
N VAL A 535 7.18 25.31 28.68
CA VAL A 535 8.21 25.59 27.67
C VAL A 535 7.64 26.39 26.49
N GLU A 536 6.48 25.98 25.98
CA GLU A 536 5.79 26.68 24.89
C GLU A 536 5.33 28.08 25.31
N GLU A 537 4.80 28.22 26.53
CA GLU A 537 4.35 29.47 27.12
C GLU A 537 5.52 30.44 27.33
N ALA A 538 6.68 29.96 27.82
CA ALA A 538 7.87 30.80 27.97
C ALA A 538 8.39 31.31 26.62
N LYS A 539 8.34 30.47 25.57
CA LYS A 539 8.70 30.86 24.21
C LYS A 539 7.74 31.90 23.65
N LEU A 540 6.43 31.66 23.77
CA LEU A 540 5.40 32.61 23.34
C LEU A 540 5.51 33.94 24.08
N ARG A 541 5.76 33.91 25.39
CA ARG A 541 6.02 35.11 26.22
C ARG A 541 7.23 35.89 25.71
N ALA A 542 8.32 35.22 25.34
CA ALA A 542 9.50 35.88 24.79
C ALA A 542 9.23 36.52 23.43
N GLU A 543 8.51 35.83 22.55
CA GLU A 543 8.13 36.31 21.21
C GLU A 543 7.20 37.53 21.30
N LEU A 544 6.14 37.47 22.11
CA LEU A 544 5.19 38.58 22.27
C LEU A 544 5.81 39.80 22.97
N ASN A 545 6.71 39.58 23.93
CA ASN A 545 7.46 40.68 24.56
C ASN A 545 8.44 41.35 23.58
N ALA A 546 9.08 40.58 22.70
CA ALA A 546 9.93 41.12 21.65
C ALA A 546 9.12 41.94 20.62
N GLU A 547 7.93 41.46 20.23
CA GLU A 547 7.00 42.20 19.36
C GLU A 547 6.51 43.51 20.03
N ARG A 548 6.10 43.46 21.31
CA ARG A 548 5.73 44.68 22.08
C ARG A 548 6.89 45.67 22.17
N GLY A 549 8.12 45.20 22.39
CA GLY A 549 9.32 46.03 22.43
C GLY A 549 9.66 46.70 21.08
N ALA A 550 9.44 45.99 19.97
CA ALA A 550 9.63 46.51 18.61
C ALA A 550 8.55 47.54 18.21
N LEU A 551 7.31 47.34 18.64
CA LEU A 551 6.21 48.30 18.43
C LEU A 551 6.42 49.58 19.27
N ALA A 552 6.92 49.46 20.49
CA ALA A 552 7.23 50.61 21.36
C ALA A 552 8.42 51.44 20.85
N SER A 553 9.41 50.82 20.20
CA SER A 553 10.54 51.52 19.59
C SER A 553 10.19 52.18 18.25
N ALA A 554 9.24 51.63 17.49
CA ALA A 554 8.73 52.22 16.24
C ALA A 554 7.81 53.44 16.47
N GLY A 555 7.07 53.50 17.58
CA GLY A 555 6.21 54.64 17.93
C GLY A 555 6.94 55.81 18.60
N GLY A 556 8.21 55.63 19.02
CA GLY A 556 9.00 56.64 19.73
C GLY A 556 9.76 57.62 18.82
N SER A 557 9.83 57.38 17.51
CA SER A 557 10.59 58.21 16.56
C SER A 557 9.78 59.36 15.92
N GLU A 558 8.46 59.42 16.08
CA GLU A 558 7.63 60.52 15.52
C GLU A 558 7.42 61.70 16.49
N GLY A 559 7.96 61.65 17.72
CA GLY A 559 7.66 62.62 18.78
C GLY A 559 8.71 63.70 19.07
N VAL A 560 9.84 63.77 18.35
CA VAL A 560 10.99 64.63 18.77
C VAL A 560 11.33 65.76 17.78
N GLU A 561 10.68 65.87 16.62
CA GLU A 561 11.06 66.88 15.59
C GLU A 561 10.18 68.14 15.52
N ALA A 562 9.33 68.41 16.52
CA ALA A 562 8.41 69.56 16.53
C ALA A 562 8.72 70.65 17.57
N ALA A 563 9.98 70.80 18.02
CA ALA A 563 10.36 71.87 18.94
C ALA A 563 11.78 72.39 18.66
N LYS A 564 12.00 73.03 17.51
CA LYS A 564 13.07 74.03 17.30
C LYS A 564 12.92 74.74 15.96
N ALA A 565 12.36 75.95 15.97
CA ALA A 565 12.85 77.16 15.29
C ALA A 565 11.74 78.23 15.18
N PRO A 566 12.09 79.53 15.21
CA PRO A 566 13.06 80.24 16.06
C PRO A 566 12.42 80.92 17.28
#